data_AF-A0A395IZS6-F1
#
_entry.id   AF-A0A395IZS6-F1
#
_cell.length_a   1.000
_cell.length_b   1.000
_cell.length_c   1.000
_cell.angle_alpha   90.00
_cell.angle_beta   90.00
_cell.angle_gamma   90.00
#
_symmetry.space_group_name_H-M   'P 1'
#
loop_
_entity.id
_entity.type
_entity.pdbx_description
1 polymer ?
#
loop_
_entity_poly.entity_id
_entity_poly.type
_entity_poly.pdbx_seq_one_letter_code
_entity_poly.pdbx_strand_id
1 'polypeptide(L)'
;MRNPTGTALYASGMRDDIAIYRASKSVESNVTMLKRDVRQVMRWGAENKVAFAPEKLEMIHLSRKRNTNAPSIRVSPELTITPVTAVGDEQPALRWLGVWIDRKPSFKRHVAERSTKALKVARHIKGLAGVRFGPPAASLRKAVVTCVQSSLLYGSEV
;
A
#
# COMPACT_ATOMS: atom_id res chain seq x y z
N MET A 1 -12.90 -14.00 -23.99
CA MET A 1 -13.01 -13.05 -22.85
C MET A 1 -11.79 -12.13 -22.85
N ARG A 2 -12.02 -10.81 -22.87
CA ARG A 2 -11.08 -9.73 -23.21
C ARG A 2 -9.75 -9.82 -22.45
N ASN A 3 -8.63 -9.64 -23.16
CA ASN A 3 -7.29 -9.50 -22.59
C ASN A 3 -7.19 -8.08 -22.00
N PRO A 4 -7.21 -7.88 -20.66
CA PRO A 4 -7.11 -6.54 -20.13
C PRO A 4 -5.62 -6.26 -19.92
N THR A 5 -4.95 -5.73 -20.93
CA THR A 5 -3.66 -5.06 -20.73
C THR A 5 -3.96 -3.73 -20.03
N GLY A 6 -4.34 -3.81 -18.75
CA GLY A 6 -4.67 -2.65 -17.94
C GLY A 6 -3.39 -1.93 -17.55
N THR A 7 -3.25 -0.69 -17.96
CA THR A 7 -2.42 0.30 -17.27
C THR A 7 -3.33 1.35 -16.72
N ALA A 8 -3.31 1.50 -15.40
CA ALA A 8 -3.76 2.72 -14.78
C ALA A 8 -2.54 3.38 -14.14
N LEU A 9 -2.33 4.64 -14.50
CA LEU A 9 -1.50 5.56 -13.76
C LEU A 9 -2.42 6.19 -12.71
N TYR A 10 -2.25 5.82 -11.45
CA TYR A 10 -2.98 6.46 -10.37
C TYR A 10 -2.05 7.51 -9.76
N ALA A 11 -2.21 8.75 -10.23
CA ALA A 11 -1.63 9.92 -9.58
C ALA A 11 -2.72 10.56 -8.72
N SER A 12 -2.64 10.42 -7.39
CA SER A 12 -3.55 11.15 -6.51
C SER A 12 -3.03 12.58 -6.35
N GLY A 13 -3.68 13.57 -6.98
CA GLY A 13 -3.28 14.99 -6.95
C GLY A 13 -3.33 15.69 -5.57
N MET A 14 -3.40 14.94 -4.47
CA MET A 14 -3.35 15.45 -3.10
C MET A 14 -2.08 15.02 -2.35
N ARG A 15 -1.19 14.22 -2.98
CA ARG A 15 0.11 13.78 -2.45
C ARG A 15 1.14 13.66 -3.59
N ASP A 16 2.41 13.84 -3.26
CA ASP A 16 3.56 13.67 -4.15
C ASP A 16 3.85 12.19 -4.50
N ASP A 17 2.95 11.27 -4.16
CA ASP A 17 3.11 9.83 -4.35
C ASP A 17 2.42 9.38 -5.66
N ILE A 18 3.14 8.68 -6.54
CA ILE A 18 2.60 8.09 -7.78
C ILE A 18 2.66 6.56 -7.73
N ALA A 19 1.58 5.89 -8.14
CA ALA A 19 1.56 4.45 -8.36
C ALA A 19 1.28 4.09 -9.82
N ILE A 20 2.05 3.15 -10.35
CA ILE A 20 1.89 2.58 -11.69
C ILE A 20 1.73 1.07 -11.54
N TYR A 21 0.75 0.48 -12.21
CA TYR A 21 0.62 -0.97 -12.26
C TYR A 21 0.37 -1.49 -13.68
N ARG A 22 0.81 -2.73 -13.90
CA ARG A 22 0.56 -3.51 -15.12
C ARG A 22 0.05 -4.89 -14.73
N ALA A 23 -1.00 -5.33 -15.40
CA ALA A 23 -1.54 -6.68 -15.26
C ALA A 23 -1.53 -7.41 -16.61
N SER A 24 -1.03 -8.64 -16.60
CA SER A 24 -1.03 -9.55 -17.74
C SER A 24 -0.80 -10.98 -17.25
N LYS A 25 -0.76 -11.96 -18.17
CA LYS A 25 -0.52 -13.38 -17.84
C LYS A 25 0.96 -13.72 -17.62
N SER A 26 1.89 -12.82 -17.95
CA SER A 26 3.35 -13.01 -17.84
C SER A 26 4.00 -11.91 -17.01
N VAL A 27 4.85 -12.30 -16.06
CA VAL A 27 5.58 -11.34 -15.23
C VAL A 27 6.64 -10.60 -16.04
N GLU A 28 7.24 -11.27 -17.01
CA GLU A 28 8.23 -10.72 -17.95
C GLU A 28 7.61 -9.64 -18.84
N SER A 29 6.38 -9.87 -19.31
CA SER A 29 5.60 -8.87 -20.05
C SER A 29 5.30 -7.64 -19.18
N ASN A 30 4.88 -7.85 -17.92
CA ASN A 30 4.65 -6.75 -16.98
C ASN A 30 5.93 -5.95 -16.68
N VAL A 31 7.06 -6.63 -16.46
CA VAL A 31 8.37 -5.99 -16.26
C VAL A 31 8.76 -5.14 -17.46
N THR A 32 8.56 -5.65 -18.68
CA THR A 32 8.89 -4.92 -19.92
C THR A 32 8.00 -3.68 -20.08
N MET A 33 6.71 -3.80 -19.81
CA MET A 33 5.77 -2.67 -19.86
C MET A 33 6.06 -1.63 -18.78
N LEU A 34 6.23 -2.05 -17.53
CA LEU A 34 6.57 -1.14 -16.42
C LEU A 34 7.89 -0.42 -16.65
N LYS A 35 8.90 -1.11 -17.21
CA LYS A 35 10.16 -0.48 -17.60
C LYS A 35 9.96 0.67 -18.58
N ARG A 36 9.06 0.52 -19.56
CA ARG A 36 8.70 1.59 -20.50
C ARG A 36 7.97 2.73 -19.78
N ASP A 37 7.01 2.40 -18.92
CA ASP A 37 6.22 3.40 -18.19
C ASP A 37 7.10 4.26 -17.28
N VAL A 38 7.98 3.63 -16.49
CA VAL A 38 8.90 4.37 -15.60
C VAL A 38 9.81 5.30 -16.41
N ARG A 39 10.32 4.87 -17.56
CA ARG A 39 11.12 5.75 -18.44
C ARG A 39 10.32 6.95 -18.95
N GLN A 40 9.06 6.73 -19.30
CA GLN A 40 8.19 7.81 -19.79
C GLN A 40 7.87 8.80 -18.67
N VAL A 41 7.56 8.31 -17.47
CA VAL A 41 7.31 9.15 -16.29
C VAL A 41 8.56 9.97 -15.91
N MET A 42 9.74 9.35 -15.89
CA MET A 42 10.99 10.05 -15.60
C MET A 42 11.31 11.12 -16.64
N ARG A 43 11.09 10.84 -17.93
CA ARG A 43 11.27 11.82 -19.02
C ARG A 43 10.30 12.99 -18.88
N TRP A 44 9.02 12.69 -18.69
CA TRP A 44 8.00 13.71 -18.48
C TRP A 44 8.33 14.59 -17.27
N GLY A 45 8.80 13.98 -16.18
CA GLY A 45 9.24 14.73 -15.00
C GLY A 45 10.37 15.70 -15.31
N ALA A 46 11.41 15.24 -16.02
CA ALA A 46 12.52 16.09 -16.44
C ALA A 46 12.06 17.27 -17.33
N GLU A 47 11.18 17.01 -18.30
CA GLU A 47 10.62 18.04 -19.20
C GLU A 47 9.77 19.07 -18.44
N ASN A 48 9.04 18.64 -17.41
CA ASN A 48 8.13 19.49 -16.64
C ASN A 48 8.74 19.99 -15.32
N LYS A 49 10.06 19.80 -15.12
CA LYS A 49 10.80 20.19 -13.90
C LYS A 49 10.23 19.58 -12.61
N VAL A 50 9.64 18.38 -12.71
CA VAL A 50 9.20 17.56 -11.59
C VAL A 50 10.32 16.59 -11.23
N ALA A 51 10.89 16.74 -10.03
CA ALA A 51 11.92 15.85 -9.53
C ALA A 51 11.30 14.59 -8.90
N PHE A 52 11.60 13.43 -9.48
CA PHE A 52 11.33 12.14 -8.84
C PHE A 52 12.55 11.70 -8.03
N ALA A 53 12.33 10.92 -6.98
CA ALA A 53 13.37 10.31 -6.15
C ALA A 53 13.44 8.80 -6.48
N PRO A 54 14.25 8.36 -7.46
CA PRO A 54 14.27 6.97 -7.91
C PRO A 54 14.68 5.98 -6.82
N GLU A 55 15.47 6.44 -5.86
CA GLU A 55 15.91 5.67 -4.69
C GLU A 55 14.78 5.33 -3.70
N LYS A 56 13.65 6.06 -3.78
CA LYS A 56 12.45 5.81 -2.96
C LYS A 56 11.42 4.92 -3.67
N LEU A 57 11.72 4.46 -4.90
CA LEU A 57 10.80 3.59 -5.63
C LEU A 57 10.76 2.21 -5.01
N GLU A 58 9.57 1.84 -4.54
CA GLU A 58 9.27 0.48 -4.08
C GLU A 58 8.38 -0.21 -5.11
N MET A 59 8.53 -1.53 -5.25
CA MET A 59 7.61 -2.32 -6.06
C MET A 59 7.30 -3.68 -5.43
N ILE A 60 6.15 -4.24 -5.77
CA ILE A 60 5.79 -5.60 -5.38
C ILE A 60 5.08 -6.30 -6.54
N HIS A 61 5.40 -7.58 -6.75
CA HIS A 61 4.65 -8.42 -7.69
C HIS A 61 3.45 -9.04 -6.99
N LEU A 62 2.25 -8.77 -7.49
CA LEU A 62 1.02 -9.36 -6.97
C LEU A 62 0.76 -10.70 -7.66
N SER A 63 0.82 -11.80 -6.93
CA SER A 63 0.59 -13.14 -7.47
C SER A 63 0.28 -14.16 -6.37
N ARG A 64 -0.77 -14.96 -6.60
CA ARG A 64 -1.12 -16.13 -5.77
C ARG A 64 -0.33 -17.40 -6.14
N LYS A 65 0.45 -17.39 -7.22
CA LYS A 65 1.29 -18.55 -7.63
C LYS A 65 2.29 -18.88 -6.52
N ARG A 66 2.56 -20.18 -6.30
CA ARG A 66 3.54 -20.65 -5.30
C ARG A 66 4.97 -20.23 -5.65
N ASN A 67 5.31 -20.20 -6.94
CA ASN A 67 6.62 -19.77 -7.43
C ASN A 67 6.94 -18.35 -6.93
N THR A 68 8.09 -18.16 -6.28
CA THR A 68 8.58 -16.89 -5.74
C THR A 68 9.28 -15.99 -6.76
N ASN A 69 9.21 -16.31 -8.05
CA ASN A 69 9.78 -15.47 -9.10
C ASN A 69 9.25 -14.03 -9.01
N ALA A 70 10.13 -13.13 -8.61
CA ALA A 70 9.91 -11.71 -8.44
C ALA A 70 11.09 -10.99 -9.09
N PRO A 71 11.11 -10.89 -10.43
CA PRO A 71 12.21 -10.27 -11.14
C PRO A 71 12.25 -8.75 -10.87
N SER A 72 13.46 -8.21 -10.74
CA SER A 72 13.71 -6.76 -10.66
C SER A 72 13.48 -6.08 -12.01
N ILE A 73 13.16 -4.78 -11.98
CA ILE A 73 13.00 -3.96 -13.19
C ILE A 73 14.25 -3.09 -13.36
N ARG A 74 15.12 -3.46 -14.32
CA ARG A 74 16.29 -2.65 -14.68
C ARG A 74 15.91 -1.59 -15.72
N VAL A 75 15.74 -0.34 -15.29
CA VAL A 75 15.27 0.78 -16.10
C VAL A 75 16.42 1.42 -16.89
N SER A 76 17.55 1.69 -16.23
CA SER A 76 18.82 2.17 -16.80
C SER A 76 20.01 1.45 -16.13
N PRO A 77 21.27 1.70 -16.49
CA PRO A 77 22.41 1.18 -15.75
C PRO A 77 22.43 1.62 -14.27
N GLU A 78 21.91 2.81 -13.97
CA GLU A 78 21.91 3.46 -12.65
C GLU A 78 20.62 3.20 -11.87
N LEU A 79 19.51 2.88 -12.55
CA LEU A 79 18.20 2.66 -11.93
C LEU A 79 17.71 1.23 -12.10
N THR A 80 17.74 0.47 -10.99
CA THR A 80 17.11 -0.85 -10.86
C THR A 80 16.12 -0.84 -9.71
N ILE A 81 14.87 -1.19 -9.99
CA ILE A 81 13.82 -1.28 -8.98
C ILE A 81 13.73 -2.75 -8.55
N THR A 82 14.09 -3.02 -7.30
CA THR A 82 14.04 -4.35 -6.70
C THR A 82 12.69 -4.56 -6.00
N PRO A 83 12.07 -5.75 -6.11
CA PRO A 83 10.83 -6.01 -5.41
C PRO A 83 11.05 -6.11 -3.90
N VAL A 84 10.06 -5.64 -3.14
CA VAL A 84 10.04 -5.80 -1.68
C VAL A 84 10.09 -7.28 -1.33
N THR A 85 11.04 -7.64 -0.48
CA THR A 85 11.24 -9.00 0.01
C THR A 85 10.55 -9.22 1.36
N ALA A 86 10.36 -10.48 1.72
CA ALA A 86 9.92 -10.86 3.06
C ALA A 86 10.96 -10.45 4.10
N VAL A 87 10.50 -10.04 5.28
CA VAL A 87 11.34 -9.85 6.46
C VAL A 87 10.96 -10.93 7.47
N GLY A 88 11.87 -11.87 7.73
CA GLY A 88 11.58 -13.05 8.57
C GLY A 88 10.51 -13.95 7.97
N ASP A 89 9.58 -14.41 8.81
CA ASP A 89 8.49 -15.33 8.42
C ASP A 89 7.27 -14.61 7.79
N GLU A 90 7.30 -13.28 7.69
CA GLU A 90 6.21 -12.51 7.10
C GLU A 90 6.23 -12.54 5.57
N GLN A 91 5.05 -12.47 4.95
CA GLN A 91 4.98 -12.29 3.50
C GLN A 91 5.48 -10.89 3.09
N PRO A 92 6.08 -10.75 1.90
CA PRO A 92 6.44 -9.44 1.39
C PRO A 92 5.18 -8.57 1.26
N ALA A 93 5.27 -7.34 1.79
CA ALA A 93 4.18 -6.37 1.78
C ALA A 93 4.73 -4.97 1.55
N LEU A 94 4.12 -4.25 0.61
CA LEU A 94 4.43 -2.86 0.29
C LEU A 94 3.42 -1.94 0.96
N ARG A 95 3.86 -0.78 1.46
CA ARG A 95 2.97 0.19 2.11
C ARG A 95 2.64 1.35 1.18
N TRP A 96 1.40 1.40 0.70
CA TRP A 96 0.92 2.47 -0.16
C TRP A 96 -0.12 3.33 0.55
N LEU A 97 0.12 4.63 0.69
CA LEU A 97 -0.79 5.58 1.36
C LEU A 97 -1.24 5.13 2.77
N GLY A 98 -0.44 4.32 3.46
CA GLY A 98 -0.80 3.76 4.78
C GLY A 98 -1.56 2.43 4.74
N VAL A 99 -1.85 1.88 3.57
CA VAL A 99 -2.41 0.54 3.37
C VAL A 99 -1.28 -0.44 3.05
N TRP A 100 -1.27 -1.59 3.73
CA TRP A 100 -0.31 -2.66 3.43
C TRP A 100 -0.88 -3.57 2.33
N ILE A 101 -0.13 -3.72 1.25
CA ILE A 101 -0.47 -4.55 0.10
C ILE A 101 0.46 -5.75 0.10
N ASP A 102 -0.08 -6.91 0.47
CA ASP A 102 0.66 -8.18 0.42
C ASP A 102 0.76 -8.70 -1.01
N ARG A 103 1.79 -9.51 -1.28
CA ARG A 103 1.93 -10.21 -2.56
C ARG A 103 0.70 -11.05 -2.97
N LYS A 104 0.01 -11.69 -2.02
CA LYS A 104 -1.16 -12.57 -2.28
C LYS A 104 -2.51 -11.84 -2.22
N PRO A 105 -2.50 -10.53 -2.51
CA PRO A 105 -3.42 -9.52 -1.98
C PRO A 105 -4.34 -9.99 -0.84
N SER A 106 -3.77 -10.52 0.24
CA SER A 106 -4.56 -11.04 1.36
C SER A 106 -4.91 -9.99 2.40
N PHE A 107 -4.20 -8.86 2.40
CA PHE A 107 -4.30 -7.76 3.38
C PHE A 107 -4.17 -8.20 4.84
N LYS A 108 -3.57 -9.36 5.12
CA LYS A 108 -3.47 -9.91 6.48
C LYS A 108 -2.63 -9.01 7.36
N ARG A 109 -1.51 -8.50 6.84
CA ARG A 109 -0.67 -7.54 7.54
C ARG A 109 -1.41 -6.24 7.82
N HIS A 110 -2.16 -5.74 6.84
CA HIS A 110 -2.97 -4.52 7.00
C HIS A 110 -3.99 -4.68 8.13
N VAL A 111 -4.76 -5.77 8.11
CA VAL A 111 -5.79 -6.06 9.12
C VAL A 111 -5.16 -6.20 10.51
N ALA A 112 -4.02 -6.88 10.64
CA ALA A 112 -3.32 -7.05 11.92
C ALA A 112 -2.82 -5.70 12.49
N GLU A 113 -2.23 -4.86 11.64
CA GLU A 113 -1.76 -3.51 11.99
C GLU A 113 -2.92 -2.60 12.42
N ARG A 114 -4.03 -2.62 11.66
CA ARG A 114 -5.21 -1.80 11.95
C ARG A 114 -5.92 -2.25 13.21
N SER A 115 -6.05 -3.57 13.41
CA SER A 115 -6.63 -4.14 14.63
C SER A 115 -5.81 -3.78 15.86
N THR A 116 -4.47 -3.88 15.79
CA THR A 116 -3.58 -3.50 16.89
C THR A 116 -3.70 -2.02 17.24
N LYS A 117 -3.77 -1.13 16.23
CA LYS A 117 -3.96 0.31 16.45
C LYS A 117 -5.31 0.63 17.06
N ALA A 118 -6.38 0.06 16.50
CA ALA A 118 -7.74 0.24 17.01
C ALA A 118 -7.86 -0.26 18.47
N LEU A 119 -7.23 -1.39 18.79
CA LEU A 119 -7.21 -1.94 20.14
C LEU A 119 -6.50 -1.03 21.14
N LYS A 120 -5.38 -0.39 20.75
CA LYS A 120 -4.71 0.62 21.60
C LYS A 120 -5.64 1.80 21.91
N VAL A 121 -6.34 2.32 20.90
CA VAL A 121 -7.32 3.40 21.07
C VAL A 121 -8.47 2.96 21.98
N ALA A 122 -9.02 1.77 21.77
CA ALA A 122 -10.09 1.22 22.58
C ALA A 122 -9.68 1.05 24.06
N ARG A 123 -8.43 0.61 24.31
CA ARG A 123 -7.87 0.50 25.67
C ARG A 123 -7.74 1.86 26.34
N HIS A 124 -7.31 2.89 25.61
CA HIS A 124 -7.28 4.26 26.15
C HIS A 124 -8.68 4.75 26.52
N ILE A 125 -9.68 4.57 25.65
CA ILE A 125 -11.06 4.95 25.95
C ILE A 125 -11.60 4.18 27.16
N LYS A 126 -11.30 2.88 27.26
CA LYS A 126 -11.67 2.07 28.42
C LYS A 126 -11.03 2.59 29.71
N GLY A 127 -9.77 3.04 29.66
CA GLY A 127 -9.11 3.66 30.81
C GLY A 127 -9.79 4.94 31.29
N LEU A 128 -10.47 5.68 30.42
CA LEU A 128 -11.26 6.87 30.77
C LEU A 128 -12.63 6.53 31.37
N ALA A 129 -13.11 5.29 31.24
CA ALA A 129 -14.43 4.85 31.67
C ALA A 129 -14.51 4.60 33.20
N GLY A 130 -14.15 5.60 34.00
CA GLY A 130 -14.24 5.55 35.45
C GLY A 130 -15.70 5.58 35.94
N VAL A 131 -16.01 4.80 36.98
CA VAL A 131 -17.39 4.68 37.51
C VAL A 131 -17.83 5.90 38.32
N ARG A 132 -16.90 6.59 39.00
CA ARG A 132 -17.22 7.77 39.84
C ARG A 132 -17.00 9.13 39.15
N PHE A 133 -16.00 9.24 38.28
CA PHE A 133 -15.62 10.50 37.61
C PHE A 133 -15.37 10.32 36.10
N GLY A 134 -16.03 9.33 35.48
CA GLY A 134 -15.89 9.08 34.04
C GLY A 134 -16.80 9.97 33.19
N PRO A 135 -16.48 10.13 31.90
CA PRO A 135 -17.37 10.79 30.95
C PRO A 135 -18.71 10.03 30.82
N PRO A 136 -19.79 10.72 30.38
CA PRO A 136 -21.05 10.06 30.09
C PRO A 136 -20.91 8.92 29.09
N ALA A 137 -21.68 7.84 29.28
CA ALA A 137 -21.65 6.66 28.41
C ALA A 137 -21.87 6.99 26.92
N ALA A 138 -22.72 7.97 26.62
CA ALA A 138 -22.96 8.46 25.27
C ALA A 138 -21.69 9.03 24.61
N SER A 139 -20.87 9.76 25.37
CA SER A 139 -19.61 10.32 24.90
C SER A 139 -18.56 9.23 24.65
N LEU A 140 -18.49 8.22 25.53
CA LEU A 140 -17.61 7.07 25.33
C LEU A 140 -18.00 6.26 24.09
N ARG A 141 -19.31 6.01 23.89
CA ARG A 141 -19.82 5.36 22.68
C ARG A 141 -19.46 6.15 21.42
N LYS A 142 -19.65 7.48 21.45
CA LYS A 142 -19.26 8.35 20.34
C LYS A 142 -17.77 8.24 20.06
N ALA A 143 -16.91 8.30 21.08
CA ALA A 143 -15.47 8.16 20.93
C ALA A 143 -15.07 6.80 20.33
N VAL A 144 -15.72 5.70 20.72
CA VAL A 144 -15.48 4.38 20.11
C VAL A 144 -15.83 4.40 18.63
N VAL A 145 -17.03 4.88 18.27
CA VAL A 145 -17.47 4.96 16.88
C VAL A 145 -16.52 5.82 16.05
N THR A 146 -16.16 7.02 16.54
CA THR A 146 -15.37 7.97 15.75
C THR A 146 -13.90 7.62 15.68
N CYS A 147 -13.31 7.04 16.74
CA CYS A 147 -11.86 6.86 16.83
C CYS A 147 -11.41 5.41 16.63
N VAL A 148 -12.16 4.45 17.19
CA VAL A 148 -11.82 3.02 17.06
C VAL A 148 -12.24 2.50 15.71
N GLN A 149 -13.49 2.75 15.29
CA GLN A 149 -13.95 2.26 13.98
C GLN A 149 -13.20 2.94 12.83
N SER A 150 -12.92 4.25 12.91
CA SER A 150 -12.12 4.93 11.88
C SER A 150 -10.70 4.36 11.76
N SER A 151 -10.08 3.98 12.88
CA SER A 151 -8.76 3.34 12.89
C SER A 151 -8.81 1.92 12.31
N LEU A 152 -9.86 1.16 12.65
CA LEU A 152 -10.03 -0.23 12.25
C LEU A 152 -10.39 -0.37 10.76
N LEU A 153 -11.30 0.47 10.29
CA LEU A 153 -11.85 0.45 8.92
C LEU A 153 -11.03 1.28 7.92
N TYR A 154 -9.88 1.80 8.33
CA TYR A 154 -9.04 2.56 7.41
C TYR A 154 -8.57 1.68 6.24
N GLY A 155 -8.92 2.10 5.02
CA GLY A 155 -8.56 1.39 3.79
C GLY A 155 -9.47 0.20 3.45
N SER A 156 -10.60 0.03 4.15
CA SER A 156 -11.71 -0.81 3.67
C SER A 156 -12.65 0.01 2.80
N GLU A 157 -13.33 -0.66 1.87
CA GLU A 157 -14.53 -0.10 1.23
C GLU A 157 -15.64 0.03 2.27
N VAL A 158 -16.45 1.09 2.19
CA VAL A 158 -17.53 1.42 3.14
C VAL A 158 -18.84 1.56 2.41
#